data_AF-A0A0D3H2C8-F1
#
_entry.id   AF-A0A0D3H2C8-F1
#
_cell.length_a   1.000
_cell.length_b   1.000
_cell.length_c   1.000
_cell.angle_alpha   90.00
_cell.angle_beta   90.00
_cell.angle_gamma   90.00
#
_symmetry.space_group_name_H-M   'P 1'
#
loop_
_entity.id
_entity.type
_entity.pdbx_description
1 polymer ?
#
loop_
_entity_poly.entity_id
_entity_poly.type
_entity_poly.pdbx_seq_one_letter_code
_entity_poly.pdbx_strand_id
1 'polypeptide(L)'
;MRAPQTYVASNVAGLVSVFEVAAKHADPQPAIVVGVLVVGEHRTDRPASLYAATKKAGEAIAHAYNHIYGLSITGLRFFTVYGPWGRPDMAYFSFARSIVAGEPITLFRTADGADARRDFTYIDDVVKGCLGALDTAGESTGTKSGKKRGPAPLRVYNLGNTSPVPVTRMVAILEKLLGRKANKRVVTMPSNGDVPFTHANVSHAARDFGYRPATPLDAGLRRFVDWFVHYYKLDTAKIAKGKRKSMAMSAAS
;
A
#
# COMPACT_ATOMS: atom_id res chain seq x y z
N MET A 1 -5.68 18.42 -7.87
CA MET A 1 -5.31 17.02 -8.15
C MET A 1 -4.41 16.98 -9.38
N ARG A 2 -3.30 16.22 -9.36
CA ARG A 2 -2.36 16.12 -10.50
C ARG A 2 -2.69 14.87 -11.33
N ALA A 3 -2.68 14.99 -12.65
CA ALA A 3 -2.87 13.89 -13.62
C ALA A 3 -4.06 12.93 -13.34
N PRO A 4 -5.30 13.43 -13.18
CA PRO A 4 -6.47 12.60 -12.85
C PRO A 4 -6.72 11.46 -13.85
N GLN A 5 -6.46 11.71 -15.14
CA GLN A 5 -6.66 10.73 -16.21
C GLN A 5 -5.77 9.49 -16.08
N THR A 6 -4.56 9.64 -15.51
CA THR A 6 -3.65 8.51 -15.30
C THR A 6 -4.25 7.49 -14.33
N TYR A 7 -4.99 7.94 -13.30
CA TYR A 7 -5.67 7.02 -12.38
C TYR A 7 -6.80 6.25 -13.06
N VAL A 8 -7.57 6.89 -13.94
CA VAL A 8 -8.65 6.22 -14.69
C VAL A 8 -8.06 5.21 -15.67
N ALA A 9 -7.08 5.63 -16.48
CA ALA A 9 -6.44 4.76 -17.46
C ALA A 9 -5.78 3.54 -16.78
N SER A 10 -5.04 3.73 -15.69
CA SER A 10 -4.34 2.63 -15.02
C SER A 10 -5.26 1.77 -14.14
N ASN A 11 -6.05 2.36 -13.25
CA ASN A 11 -6.82 1.60 -12.27
C ASN A 11 -8.10 1.00 -12.85
N VAL A 12 -8.73 1.68 -13.82
CA VAL A 12 -10.03 1.27 -14.37
C VAL A 12 -9.84 0.57 -15.70
N ALA A 13 -9.31 1.28 -16.72
CA ALA A 13 -9.17 0.69 -18.04
C ALA A 13 -8.18 -0.49 -18.04
N GLY A 14 -7.03 -0.35 -17.37
CA GLY A 14 -6.07 -1.45 -17.21
C GLY A 14 -6.65 -2.69 -16.52
N LEU A 15 -7.49 -2.50 -15.49
CA LEU A 15 -8.16 -3.63 -14.82
C LEU A 15 -9.15 -4.34 -15.75
N VAL A 16 -9.95 -3.57 -16.48
CA VAL A 16 -10.90 -4.10 -17.48
C VAL A 16 -10.15 -4.89 -18.56
N SER A 17 -9.02 -4.38 -19.06
CA SER A 17 -8.21 -5.10 -20.05
C SER A 17 -7.73 -6.46 -19.53
N VAL A 18 -7.23 -6.52 -18.29
CA VAL A 18 -6.79 -7.80 -17.68
C VAL A 18 -7.97 -8.77 -17.52
N PHE A 19 -9.10 -8.29 -17.03
CA PHE A 19 -10.28 -9.12 -16.84
C PHE A 19 -10.90 -9.60 -18.14
N GLU A 20 -10.92 -8.79 -19.19
CA GLU A 20 -11.36 -9.21 -20.52
C GLU A 20 -10.48 -10.34 -21.07
N VAL A 21 -9.16 -10.22 -20.97
CA VAL A 21 -8.24 -11.27 -21.38
C VAL A 21 -8.47 -12.56 -20.59
N ALA A 22 -8.58 -12.46 -19.26
CA ALA A 22 -8.85 -13.62 -18.43
C ALA A 22 -10.22 -14.26 -18.72
N ALA A 23 -11.25 -13.45 -18.99
CA ALA A 23 -12.61 -13.94 -19.20
C ALA A 23 -12.81 -14.59 -20.58
N LYS A 24 -12.22 -14.03 -21.64
CA LYS A 24 -12.51 -14.41 -23.03
C LYS A 24 -11.39 -15.16 -23.73
N HIS A 25 -10.16 -15.08 -23.23
CA HIS A 25 -8.99 -15.61 -23.93
C HIS A 25 -8.23 -16.69 -23.16
N ALA A 26 -8.39 -16.79 -21.83
CA ALA A 26 -7.78 -17.84 -21.03
C ALA A 26 -8.67 -19.08 -20.89
N ASP A 27 -8.06 -20.27 -21.03
CA ASP A 27 -8.72 -21.56 -20.81
C ASP A 27 -7.71 -22.58 -20.23
N PRO A 28 -7.90 -23.06 -18.98
CA PRO A 28 -8.95 -22.65 -18.05
C PRO A 28 -8.82 -21.17 -17.67
N GLN A 29 -9.95 -20.54 -17.32
CA GLN A 29 -9.91 -19.18 -16.77
C GLN A 29 -9.14 -19.18 -15.44
N PRO A 30 -8.22 -18.21 -15.21
CA PRO A 30 -7.42 -18.18 -14.00
C PRO A 30 -8.24 -17.70 -12.80
N ALA A 31 -7.80 -18.07 -11.60
CA ALA A 31 -8.17 -17.32 -10.40
C ALA A 31 -7.29 -16.06 -10.31
N ILE A 32 -7.91 -14.91 -10.04
CA ILE A 32 -7.21 -13.62 -10.09
C ILE A 32 -7.13 -13.02 -8.69
N VAL A 33 -5.93 -12.68 -8.26
CA VAL A 33 -5.68 -11.89 -7.05
C VAL A 33 -5.26 -10.48 -7.46
N VAL A 34 -6.03 -9.46 -7.05
CA VAL A 34 -5.80 -8.06 -7.41
C VAL A 34 -5.60 -7.22 -6.15
N GLY A 35 -4.48 -6.50 -6.09
CA GLY A 35 -4.26 -5.45 -5.09
C GLY A 35 -5.12 -4.22 -5.36
N VAL A 36 -6.10 -3.96 -4.51
CA VAL A 36 -6.99 -2.81 -4.58
C VAL A 36 -6.79 -1.95 -3.34
N LEU A 37 -6.05 -0.85 -3.44
CA LEU A 37 -5.89 0.07 -2.31
C LEU A 37 -7.21 0.82 -2.07
N VAL A 38 -8.00 0.42 -1.08
CA VAL A 38 -9.14 1.21 -0.62
C VAL A 38 -8.87 1.66 0.80
N VAL A 39 -8.83 2.97 0.99
CA VAL A 39 -8.69 3.60 2.31
C VAL A 39 -10.09 3.73 2.90
N GLY A 40 -10.37 3.03 4.01
CA GLY A 40 -11.61 3.18 4.78
C GLY A 40 -12.06 1.88 5.46
N GLU A 41 -12.48 1.97 6.73
CA GLU A 41 -12.70 0.79 7.56
C GLU A 41 -14.00 0.03 7.28
N HIS A 42 -15.10 0.67 6.87
CA HIS A 42 -16.39 -0.06 6.79
C HIS A 42 -17.35 0.39 5.68
N ARG A 43 -17.26 1.61 5.15
CA ARG A 43 -18.06 2.07 4.00
C ARG A 43 -17.18 2.87 3.05
N THR A 44 -16.86 2.26 1.93
CA THR A 44 -15.98 2.82 0.90
C THR A 44 -16.74 3.64 -0.14
N ASP A 45 -18.06 3.80 0.05
CA ASP A 45 -19.00 4.37 -0.93
C ASP A 45 -18.96 5.91 -0.94
N ARG A 46 -18.11 6.51 -0.09
CA ARG A 46 -17.81 7.95 -0.03
C ARG A 46 -16.29 8.17 -0.13
N PRO A 47 -15.69 7.96 -1.31
CA PRO A 47 -14.24 8.05 -1.46
C PRO A 47 -13.74 9.49 -1.21
N ALA A 48 -12.68 9.62 -0.41
CA ALA A 48 -12.08 10.92 -0.08
C ALA A 48 -11.25 11.54 -1.23
N SER A 49 -11.00 10.80 -2.30
CA SER A 49 -10.23 11.25 -3.47
C SER A 49 -10.62 10.49 -4.74
N LEU A 50 -10.30 11.04 -5.92
CA LEU A 50 -10.47 10.34 -7.20
C LEU A 50 -9.69 9.02 -7.24
N TYR A 51 -8.48 8.98 -6.66
CA TYR A 51 -7.72 7.75 -6.53
C TYR A 51 -8.54 6.68 -5.79
N ALA A 52 -9.08 7.03 -4.62
CA ALA A 52 -9.93 6.13 -3.85
C ALA A 52 -11.20 5.73 -4.62
N ALA A 53 -11.79 6.66 -5.37
CA ALA A 53 -12.96 6.38 -6.22
C ALA A 53 -12.64 5.37 -7.32
N THR A 54 -11.50 5.53 -8.03
CA THR A 54 -11.08 4.60 -9.09
C THR A 54 -10.76 3.21 -8.55
N LYS A 55 -10.20 3.12 -7.33
CA LYS A 55 -9.96 1.83 -6.66
C LYS A 55 -11.27 1.18 -6.22
N LYS A 56 -12.24 1.96 -5.72
CA LYS A 56 -13.58 1.44 -5.41
C LYS A 56 -14.33 0.97 -6.66
N ALA A 57 -14.22 1.69 -7.77
CA ALA A 57 -14.77 1.26 -9.05
C ALA A 57 -14.22 -0.12 -9.47
N GLY A 58 -12.96 -0.41 -9.18
CA GLY A 58 -12.35 -1.72 -9.40
C GLY A 58 -13.08 -2.87 -8.69
N GLU A 59 -13.61 -2.66 -7.48
CA GLU A 59 -14.40 -3.68 -6.78
C GLU A 59 -15.75 -3.96 -7.46
N ALA A 60 -16.42 -2.90 -7.93
CA ALA A 60 -17.68 -3.04 -8.67
C ALA A 60 -17.46 -3.73 -10.02
N ILE A 61 -16.35 -3.40 -10.70
CA ILE A 61 -15.93 -4.05 -11.95
C ILE A 61 -15.62 -5.52 -11.68
N ALA A 62 -14.86 -5.85 -10.64
CA ALA A 62 -14.59 -7.24 -10.25
C ALA A 62 -15.87 -8.04 -10.01
N HIS A 63 -16.85 -7.45 -9.33
CA HIS A 63 -18.15 -8.07 -9.16
C HIS A 63 -18.84 -8.36 -10.51
N ALA A 64 -18.85 -7.41 -11.44
CA ALA A 64 -19.45 -7.62 -12.75
C ALA A 64 -18.79 -8.78 -13.51
N TYR A 65 -17.46 -8.85 -13.52
CA TYR A 65 -16.74 -9.94 -14.20
C TYR A 65 -16.92 -11.31 -13.54
N ASN A 66 -16.91 -11.37 -12.20
CA ASN A 66 -17.27 -12.59 -11.48
C ASN A 66 -18.72 -13.03 -11.78
N HIS A 67 -19.65 -12.08 -11.79
CA HIS A 67 -21.07 -12.34 -12.01
C HIS A 67 -21.34 -12.86 -13.42
N ILE A 68 -20.82 -12.17 -14.45
CA ILE A 68 -21.08 -12.43 -15.86
C ILE A 68 -20.26 -13.63 -16.37
N TYR A 69 -18.95 -13.61 -16.12
CA TYR A 69 -18.02 -14.57 -16.73
C TYR A 69 -17.61 -15.71 -15.80
N GLY A 70 -17.94 -15.66 -14.51
CA GLY A 70 -17.55 -16.70 -13.57
C GLY A 70 -16.06 -16.66 -13.18
N LEU A 71 -15.41 -15.49 -13.28
CA LEU A 71 -14.03 -15.34 -12.80
C LEU A 71 -13.97 -15.40 -11.27
N SER A 72 -13.12 -16.26 -10.73
CA SER A 72 -12.72 -16.25 -9.33
C SER A 72 -11.80 -15.06 -9.08
N ILE A 73 -12.23 -14.14 -8.22
CA ILE A 73 -11.51 -12.88 -7.98
C ILE A 73 -11.34 -12.65 -6.49
N THR A 74 -10.12 -12.36 -6.08
CA THR A 74 -9.77 -11.97 -4.71
C THR A 74 -9.18 -10.57 -4.71
N GLY A 75 -9.89 -9.60 -4.12
CA GLY A 75 -9.42 -8.24 -3.91
C GLY A 75 -8.65 -8.10 -2.59
N LEU A 76 -7.47 -7.51 -2.62
CA LEU A 76 -6.63 -7.26 -1.44
C LEU A 76 -6.48 -5.77 -1.16
N ARG A 77 -6.94 -5.30 0.00
CA ARG A 77 -6.83 -3.92 0.47
C ARG A 77 -5.62 -3.76 1.37
N PHE A 78 -4.59 -3.10 0.86
CA PHE A 78 -3.36 -2.86 1.62
C PHE A 78 -3.48 -1.63 2.53
N PHE A 79 -2.86 -1.67 3.70
CA PHE A 79 -2.80 -0.55 4.65
C PHE A 79 -1.34 -0.14 4.84
N THR A 80 -1.03 1.12 4.47
CA THR A 80 0.29 1.79 4.54
C THR A 80 1.50 0.83 4.47
N VAL A 81 1.75 0.27 3.29
CA VAL A 81 2.87 -0.66 3.06
C VAL A 81 4.21 0.09 3.07
N TYR A 82 5.20 -0.46 3.77
CA TYR A 82 6.57 0.09 3.82
C TYR A 82 7.63 -1.00 3.80
N GLY A 83 8.85 -0.65 3.39
CA GLY A 83 10.00 -1.55 3.37
C GLY A 83 10.98 -1.21 2.26
N PRO A 84 12.02 -2.04 2.04
CA PRO A 84 12.89 -1.97 0.87
C PRO A 84 12.09 -1.89 -0.45
N TRP A 85 12.67 -1.23 -1.47
CA TRP A 85 12.08 -1.07 -2.81
C TRP A 85 10.74 -0.33 -2.88
N GLY A 86 10.24 0.20 -1.76
CA GLY A 86 9.00 0.95 -1.81
C GLY A 86 9.17 2.33 -2.43
N ARG A 87 8.03 2.96 -2.70
CA ARG A 87 7.98 4.17 -3.51
C ARG A 87 8.66 5.38 -2.83
N PRO A 88 9.50 6.14 -3.55
CA PRO A 88 10.19 7.31 -3.00
C PRO A 88 9.29 8.44 -2.49
N ASP A 89 8.04 8.50 -2.95
CA ASP A 89 7.07 9.52 -2.53
C ASP A 89 6.33 9.15 -1.23
N MET A 90 6.47 7.92 -0.73
CA MET A 90 5.89 7.50 0.55
C MET A 90 6.63 8.14 1.73
N ALA A 91 5.90 8.42 2.81
CA ALA A 91 6.40 9.21 3.95
C ALA A 91 7.72 8.69 4.54
N TYR A 92 7.83 7.39 4.85
CA TYR A 92 9.05 6.82 5.46
C TYR A 92 10.29 7.00 4.56
N PHE A 93 10.11 6.88 3.24
CA PHE A 93 11.19 7.01 2.27
C PHE A 93 11.57 8.47 2.10
N SER A 94 10.59 9.32 1.84
CA SER A 94 10.78 10.76 1.68
C SER A 94 11.45 11.37 2.92
N PHE A 95 11.03 10.96 4.13
CA PHE A 95 11.66 11.41 5.37
C PHE A 95 13.10 10.92 5.52
N ALA A 96 13.40 9.65 5.20
CA ALA A 96 14.78 9.16 5.24
C ALA A 96 15.69 9.97 4.31
N ARG A 97 15.21 10.26 3.08
CA ARG A 97 15.92 11.10 2.12
C ARG A 97 16.16 12.52 2.65
N SER A 98 15.13 13.18 3.15
CA SER A 98 15.26 14.55 3.68
C SER A 98 16.15 14.60 4.93
N ILE A 99 16.09 13.59 5.81
CA ILE A 99 17.00 13.47 6.96
C ILE A 99 18.45 13.40 6.49
N VAL A 100 18.75 12.53 5.52
CA VAL A 100 20.10 12.40 4.96
C VAL A 100 20.57 13.71 4.31
N ALA A 101 19.70 14.39 3.57
CA ALA A 101 20.01 15.67 2.91
C ALA A 101 20.12 16.85 3.90
N GLY A 102 19.59 16.72 5.12
CA GLY A 102 19.44 17.83 6.06
C GLY A 102 18.33 18.80 5.68
N GLU A 103 17.36 18.34 4.90
CA GLU A 103 16.19 19.09 4.47
C GLU A 103 15.07 18.98 5.51
N PRO A 104 14.15 19.96 5.56
CA PRO A 104 13.00 19.91 6.45
C PRO A 104 12.02 18.80 6.05
N ILE A 105 11.45 18.12 7.05
CA ILE A 105 10.31 17.21 6.89
C ILE A 105 9.06 17.86 7.48
N THR A 106 7.92 17.63 6.83
CA THR A 106 6.61 18.12 7.31
C THR A 106 5.89 17.00 8.06
N LEU A 107 5.51 17.27 9.30
CA LEU A 107 4.71 16.39 10.14
C LEU A 107 3.33 16.99 10.33
N PHE A 108 2.32 16.17 10.10
CA PHE A 108 0.93 16.62 10.20
C PHE A 108 0.30 16.22 11.53
N ARG A 109 -0.47 17.13 12.12
CA ARG A 109 -1.28 16.91 13.34
C ARG A 109 -2.76 17.14 13.06
N THR A 110 -3.62 16.46 13.81
CA THR A 110 -5.06 16.70 13.78
C THR A 110 -5.41 18.08 14.34
N ALA A 111 -6.64 18.55 14.13
CA ALA A 111 -7.09 19.86 14.61
C ALA A 111 -7.05 19.98 16.15
N ASP A 112 -7.24 18.86 16.86
CA ASP A 112 -7.11 18.71 18.31
C ASP A 112 -5.65 18.50 18.78
N GLY A 113 -4.67 18.60 17.87
CA GLY A 113 -3.24 18.59 18.20
C GLY A 113 -2.60 17.21 18.35
N ALA A 114 -3.34 16.13 18.08
CA ALA A 114 -2.79 14.77 18.10
C ALA A 114 -1.92 14.47 16.87
N ASP A 115 -0.89 13.64 17.04
CA ASP A 115 -0.08 13.18 15.92
C ASP A 115 -0.89 12.23 15.03
N ALA A 116 -0.75 12.37 13.71
CA ALA A 116 -1.34 11.42 12.76
C ALA A 116 -0.82 10.00 13.02
N ARG A 117 -1.71 9.00 12.96
CA ARG A 117 -1.36 7.58 13.15
C ARG A 117 -1.64 6.79 11.88
N ARG A 118 -0.77 5.83 11.61
CA ARG A 118 -0.88 4.96 10.42
C ARG A 118 -0.63 3.52 10.82
N ASP A 119 -1.36 2.62 10.17
CA ASP A 119 -1.18 1.18 10.27
C ASP A 119 -0.07 0.74 9.30
N PHE A 120 1.18 0.87 9.74
CA PHE A 120 2.35 0.53 8.92
C PHE A 120 2.49 -0.99 8.79
N THR A 121 2.36 -1.49 7.58
CA THR A 121 2.48 -2.92 7.27
C THR A 121 3.77 -3.19 6.52
N TYR A 122 4.62 -4.04 7.08
CA TYR A 122 5.90 -4.35 6.46
C TYR A 122 5.69 -5.18 5.18
N ILE A 123 6.48 -4.91 4.15
CA ILE A 123 6.33 -5.51 2.81
C ILE A 123 6.28 -7.04 2.84
N ASP A 124 7.15 -7.71 3.61
CA ASP A 124 7.18 -9.17 3.66
C ASP A 124 5.89 -9.75 4.27
N ASP A 125 5.27 -9.04 5.22
CA ASP A 125 4.00 -9.47 5.79
C ASP A 125 2.87 -9.34 4.76
N VAL A 126 2.82 -8.23 4.02
CA VAL A 126 1.86 -8.07 2.91
C VAL A 126 2.05 -9.16 1.84
N VAL A 127 3.29 -9.47 1.48
CA VAL A 127 3.61 -10.53 0.50
C VAL A 127 3.10 -11.88 0.99
N LYS A 128 3.32 -12.24 2.26
CA LYS A 128 2.73 -13.47 2.85
C LYS A 128 1.21 -13.49 2.74
N GLY A 129 0.55 -12.35 2.96
CA GLY A 129 -0.89 -12.22 2.78
C GLY A 129 -1.35 -12.41 1.33
N CYS A 130 -0.59 -11.89 0.36
CA CYS A 130 -0.85 -12.11 -1.07
C CYS A 130 -0.70 -13.59 -1.45
N LEU A 131 0.33 -14.27 -0.95
CA LEU A 131 0.56 -15.69 -1.20
C LEU A 131 -0.55 -16.54 -0.57
N GLY A 132 -0.92 -16.31 0.69
CA GLY A 132 -2.02 -17.04 1.32
C GLY A 132 -3.38 -16.82 0.63
N ALA A 133 -3.62 -15.63 0.10
CA ALA A 133 -4.82 -15.36 -0.70
C ALA A 133 -4.83 -16.12 -2.03
N LEU A 134 -3.66 -16.28 -2.66
CA LEU A 134 -3.47 -17.07 -3.88
C LEU A 134 -3.64 -18.57 -3.61
N ASP A 135 -2.98 -19.08 -2.56
CA ASP A 135 -3.03 -20.51 -2.17
C ASP A 135 -4.44 -20.96 -1.80
N THR A 136 -5.30 -20.03 -1.37
CA THR A 136 -6.71 -20.28 -1.02
C THR A 136 -7.68 -19.78 -2.07
N ALA A 137 -7.20 -19.36 -3.25
CA ALA A 137 -8.08 -18.94 -4.34
C ALA A 137 -8.86 -20.14 -4.89
N GLY A 138 -10.19 -20.05 -4.88
CA GLY A 138 -11.01 -21.06 -5.54
C GLY A 138 -11.01 -20.90 -7.06
N GLU A 139 -11.61 -21.85 -7.76
CA GLU A 139 -11.56 -21.92 -9.21
C GLU A 139 -12.57 -20.97 -9.89
N SER A 140 -12.19 -20.47 -11.07
CA SER A 140 -13.12 -19.83 -11.99
C SER A 140 -14.05 -20.86 -12.62
N THR A 141 -15.29 -20.46 -12.90
CA THR A 141 -16.34 -21.34 -13.43
C THR A 141 -16.76 -20.99 -14.86
N GLY A 142 -16.12 -20.00 -15.47
CA GLY A 142 -16.38 -19.65 -16.86
C GLY A 142 -15.65 -20.53 -17.87
N THR A 143 -16.01 -20.33 -19.12
CA THR A 143 -15.45 -21.00 -20.31
C THR A 143 -14.80 -19.96 -21.22
N LYS A 144 -13.98 -20.42 -22.17
CA LYS A 144 -13.41 -19.56 -23.22
C LYS A 144 -14.45 -18.79 -24.05
N SER A 145 -15.68 -19.31 -24.17
CA SER A 145 -16.79 -18.60 -24.84
C SER A 145 -17.44 -17.52 -23.98
N GLY A 146 -16.93 -17.27 -22.77
CA GLY A 146 -17.46 -16.32 -21.81
C GLY A 146 -18.71 -16.81 -21.07
N LYS A 147 -19.08 -18.09 -21.23
CA LYS A 147 -20.27 -18.65 -20.55
C LYS A 147 -19.89 -19.15 -19.15
N LYS A 148 -20.56 -18.61 -18.13
CA LYS A 148 -20.46 -19.04 -16.74
C LYS A 148 -21.20 -20.36 -16.52
N ARG A 149 -20.52 -21.36 -15.92
CA ARG A 149 -21.10 -22.68 -15.60
C ARG A 149 -21.68 -22.78 -14.18
N GLY A 150 -21.31 -21.88 -13.28
CA GLY A 150 -21.74 -21.89 -11.88
C GLY A 150 -21.21 -20.69 -11.10
N PRO A 151 -21.47 -20.58 -9.78
CA PRO A 151 -20.91 -19.50 -8.96
C PRO A 151 -19.38 -19.64 -8.83
N ALA A 152 -18.67 -18.52 -8.87
CA ALA A 152 -17.22 -18.46 -8.62
C ALA A 152 -16.94 -17.56 -7.41
N PRO A 153 -15.87 -17.78 -6.63
CA PRO A 153 -15.56 -16.96 -5.47
C PRO A 153 -15.29 -15.50 -5.81
N LEU A 154 -15.88 -14.58 -5.04
CA LEU A 154 -15.52 -13.17 -5.01
C LEU A 154 -15.22 -12.79 -3.57
N ARG A 155 -13.94 -12.58 -3.26
CA ARG A 155 -13.46 -12.36 -1.88
C ARG A 155 -12.76 -11.02 -1.77
N VAL A 156 -12.89 -10.35 -0.63
CA VAL A 156 -12.17 -9.09 -0.35
C VAL A 156 -11.56 -9.17 1.04
N TYR A 157 -10.25 -8.92 1.13
CA TYR A 157 -9.50 -8.99 2.38
C TYR A 157 -8.73 -7.69 2.63
N ASN A 158 -8.71 -7.25 3.89
CA ASN A 158 -7.79 -6.23 4.35
C ASN A 158 -6.48 -6.88 4.78
N LEU A 159 -5.35 -6.36 4.29
CA LEU A 159 -4.01 -6.74 4.72
C LEU A 159 -3.34 -5.51 5.34
N GLY A 160 -3.37 -5.45 6.67
CA GLY A 160 -2.71 -4.43 7.49
C GLY A 160 -1.93 -5.02 8.65
N ASN A 161 -1.38 -4.21 9.56
CA ASN A 161 -0.65 -4.64 10.76
C ASN A 161 -1.51 -4.57 12.03
N THR A 162 -2.69 -3.92 11.99
CA THR A 162 -3.67 -3.80 13.09
C THR A 162 -3.20 -2.99 14.30
N SER A 163 -2.01 -2.40 14.25
CA SER A 163 -1.43 -1.63 15.36
C SER A 163 -0.98 -0.25 14.88
N PRO A 164 -1.90 0.74 14.84
CA PRO A 164 -1.58 2.09 14.37
C PRO A 164 -0.59 2.79 15.30
N VAL A 165 0.50 3.30 14.72
CA VAL A 165 1.54 4.02 15.46
C VAL A 165 1.69 5.46 14.98
N PRO A 166 2.10 6.39 15.85
CA PRO A 166 2.35 7.78 15.46
C PRO A 166 3.42 7.90 14.39
N VAL A 167 3.20 8.79 13.42
CA VAL A 167 4.23 9.12 12.41
C VAL A 167 5.51 9.65 13.07
N THR A 168 5.39 10.37 14.19
CA THR A 168 6.51 10.84 15.01
C THR A 168 7.38 9.69 15.55
N ARG A 169 6.78 8.53 15.87
CA ARG A 169 7.54 7.34 16.28
C ARG A 169 8.37 6.79 15.11
N MET A 170 7.80 6.69 13.92
CA MET A 170 8.53 6.28 12.72
C MET A 170 9.72 7.20 12.43
N VAL A 171 9.52 8.52 12.54
CA VAL A 171 10.61 9.51 12.38
C VAL A 171 11.71 9.31 13.42
N ALA A 172 11.36 9.11 14.69
CA ALA A 172 12.35 8.90 15.75
C ALA A 172 13.22 7.65 15.52
N ILE A 173 12.63 6.58 14.97
CA ILE A 173 13.36 5.37 14.59
C ILE A 173 14.32 5.67 13.43
N LEU A 174 13.86 6.39 12.39
CA LEU A 174 14.71 6.80 11.28
C LEU A 174 15.88 7.68 11.74
N GLU A 175 15.65 8.66 12.64
CA GLU A 175 16.70 9.50 13.22
C GLU A 175 17.78 8.65 13.91
N LYS A 176 17.36 7.64 14.68
CA LYS A 176 18.26 6.72 15.37
C LYS A 176 19.07 5.87 14.39
N LEU A 177 18.42 5.29 13.38
CA LEU A 177 19.06 4.40 12.40
C LEU A 177 20.01 5.16 11.47
N LEU A 178 19.68 6.39 11.08
CA LEU A 178 20.48 7.24 10.20
C LEU A 178 21.55 8.05 10.96
N GLY A 179 21.49 8.08 12.29
CA GLY A 179 22.43 8.83 13.13
C GLY A 179 22.31 10.36 12.98
N ARG A 180 21.15 10.87 12.53
CA ARG A 180 20.93 12.30 12.26
C ARG A 180 19.54 12.73 12.68
N LYS A 181 19.45 13.87 13.38
CA LYS A 181 18.17 14.49 13.74
C LYS A 181 17.51 15.12 12.53
N ALA A 182 16.20 14.93 12.42
CA ALA A 182 15.37 15.51 11.37
C ALA A 182 15.10 16.99 11.69
N ASN A 183 15.14 17.84 10.66
CA ASN A 183 14.61 19.19 10.76
C ASN A 183 13.08 19.11 10.60
N LYS A 184 12.34 19.21 11.72
CA LYS A 184 10.89 18.93 11.75
C LYS A 184 10.09 20.23 11.65
N ARG A 185 9.18 20.32 10.69
CA ARG A 185 8.13 21.34 10.61
C ARG A 185 6.79 20.69 10.90
N VAL A 186 6.09 21.16 11.93
CA VAL A 186 4.75 20.65 12.28
C VAL A 186 3.69 21.55 11.65
N VAL A 187 2.69 20.95 11.01
CA VAL A 187 1.57 21.66 10.35
C VAL A 187 0.26 20.96 10.70
N THR A 188 -0.82 21.72 10.86
CA THR A 188 -2.16 21.14 11.05
C THR A 188 -2.63 20.48 9.74
N MET A 189 -3.21 19.29 9.83
CA MET A 189 -3.74 18.56 8.67
C MET A 189 -4.75 19.43 7.93
N PRO A 190 -4.63 19.54 6.59
CA PRO A 190 -5.69 20.09 5.77
C PRO A 190 -6.99 19.32 5.99
N SER A 191 -8.13 20.02 5.97
CA SER A 191 -9.45 19.40 6.09
C SER A 191 -9.85 18.53 4.89
N ASN A 192 -9.05 18.52 3.81
CA ASN A 192 -9.38 17.85 2.55
C ASN A 192 -8.71 16.47 2.41
N GLY A 193 -9.31 15.45 3.04
CA GLY A 193 -9.24 14.08 2.54
C GLY A 193 -8.10 13.20 3.06
N ASP A 194 -7.27 13.68 3.97
CA ASP A 194 -6.31 12.83 4.68
C ASP A 194 -6.97 12.21 5.92
N VAL A 195 -6.96 10.88 6.03
CA VAL A 195 -7.61 10.19 7.15
C VAL A 195 -6.66 10.19 8.36
N PRO A 196 -7.07 10.72 9.51
CA PRO A 196 -6.17 10.88 10.66
C PRO A 196 -5.72 9.54 11.25
N PHE A 197 -6.57 8.51 11.11
CA PHE A 197 -6.34 7.15 11.58
C PHE A 197 -6.70 6.14 10.50
N THR A 198 -5.89 5.10 10.40
CA THR A 198 -6.19 3.92 9.59
C THR A 198 -5.97 2.72 10.49
N HIS A 199 -6.90 1.77 10.44
CA HIS A 199 -6.80 0.50 11.16
C HIS A 199 -7.42 -0.57 10.26
N ALA A 200 -6.70 -1.66 10.04
CA ALA A 200 -7.20 -2.75 9.21
C ALA A 200 -7.89 -3.80 10.08
N ASN A 201 -9.17 -4.09 9.82
CA ASN A 201 -9.74 -5.33 10.32
C ASN A 201 -9.29 -6.49 9.44
N VAL A 202 -8.34 -7.29 9.93
CA VAL A 202 -7.74 -8.43 9.21
C VAL A 202 -8.35 -9.79 9.58
N SER A 203 -9.46 -9.80 10.34
CA SER A 203 -10.04 -11.04 10.90
C SER A 203 -10.39 -12.07 9.81
N HIS A 204 -10.86 -11.61 8.65
CA HIS A 204 -11.18 -12.50 7.52
C HIS A 204 -9.91 -13.14 6.93
N ALA A 205 -8.84 -12.37 6.77
CA ALA A 205 -7.56 -12.87 6.26
C ALA A 205 -6.91 -13.85 7.24
N ALA A 206 -6.99 -13.53 8.54
CA ALA A 206 -6.50 -14.40 9.60
C ALA A 206 -7.25 -15.74 9.67
N ARG A 207 -8.58 -15.71 9.49
CA ARG A 207 -9.42 -16.91 9.49
C ARG A 207 -9.20 -17.76 8.24
N ASP A 208 -9.20 -17.15 7.06
CA ASP A 208 -9.28 -17.90 5.80
C ASP A 208 -7.90 -18.41 5.33
N PHE A 209 -6.81 -17.70 5.64
CA PHE A 209 -5.45 -18.08 5.22
C PHE A 209 -4.36 -17.76 6.25
N GLY A 210 -4.72 -17.63 7.53
CA GLY A 210 -3.74 -17.53 8.62
C GLY A 210 -2.91 -16.24 8.63
N TYR A 211 -3.37 -15.17 7.98
CA TYR A 211 -2.62 -13.90 7.93
C TYR A 211 -2.40 -13.31 9.33
N ARG A 212 -1.14 -13.28 9.76
CA ARG A 212 -0.69 -12.67 11.02
C ARG A 212 0.55 -11.81 10.78
N PRO A 213 0.40 -10.48 10.61
CA PRO A 213 1.53 -9.58 10.47
C PRO A 213 2.30 -9.57 11.79
N ALA A 214 3.62 -9.70 11.73
CA ALA A 214 4.44 -9.92 12.93
C ALA A 214 5.69 -9.03 12.97
N THR A 215 5.96 -8.23 11.94
CA THR A 215 7.18 -7.43 11.88
C THR A 215 7.04 -6.14 12.70
N PRO A 216 7.82 -5.95 13.78
CA PRO A 216 7.82 -4.69 14.52
C PRO A 216 8.33 -3.54 13.64
N LEU A 217 7.78 -2.33 13.84
CA LEU A 217 8.15 -1.16 13.05
C LEU A 217 9.67 -0.87 13.08
N ASP A 218 10.28 -0.97 14.26
CA ASP A 218 11.73 -0.79 14.45
C ASP A 218 12.56 -1.78 13.59
N ALA A 219 12.11 -3.03 13.47
CA ALA A 219 12.79 -4.06 12.70
C ALA A 219 12.63 -3.85 11.18
N GLY A 220 11.41 -3.54 10.73
CA GLY A 220 11.15 -3.25 9.32
C GLY A 220 11.86 -1.99 8.83
N LEU A 221 11.90 -0.92 9.65
CA LEU A 221 12.63 0.30 9.31
C LEU A 221 14.14 0.09 9.29
N ARG A 222 14.68 -0.78 10.16
CA ARG A 222 16.09 -1.17 10.09
C ARG A 222 16.42 -1.81 8.73
N ARG A 223 15.66 -2.83 8.33
CA ARG A 223 15.84 -3.48 7.01
C ARG A 223 15.74 -2.49 5.86
N PHE A 224 14.78 -1.57 5.93
CA PHE A 224 14.64 -0.49 4.96
C PHE A 224 15.87 0.43 4.93
N VAL A 225 16.35 0.91 6.09
CA VAL A 225 17.51 1.81 6.16
C VAL A 225 18.77 1.11 5.66
N ASP A 226 18.99 -0.15 6.02
CA ASP A 226 20.13 -0.95 5.57
C ASP A 226 20.12 -1.06 4.02
N TRP A 227 18.96 -1.38 3.45
CA TRP A 227 18.77 -1.37 1.99
C TRP A 227 18.98 0.03 1.39
N PHE A 228 18.39 1.07 1.98
CA PHE A 228 18.44 2.45 1.48
C PHE A 228 19.88 2.98 1.43
N VAL A 229 20.65 2.76 2.50
CA VAL A 229 22.05 3.14 2.59
C VAL A 229 22.89 2.38 1.57
N HIS A 230 22.68 1.07 1.45
CA HIS A 230 23.41 0.24 0.50
C HIS A 230 23.09 0.62 -0.96
N TYR A 231 21.80 0.65 -1.31
CA TYR A 231 21.29 0.90 -2.66
C TYR A 231 21.71 2.28 -3.18
N TYR A 232 21.63 3.31 -2.34
CA TYR A 232 22.06 4.68 -2.70
C TYR A 232 23.52 4.98 -2.36
N LYS A 233 24.31 3.97 -1.97
CA LYS A 233 25.75 4.08 -1.66
C LYS A 233 26.06 5.22 -0.69
N LEU A 234 25.29 5.30 0.39
CA LEU A 234 25.41 6.34 1.39
C LEU A 234 26.48 6.02 2.43
N ASP A 235 27.21 7.05 2.83
CA ASP A 235 28.23 6.99 3.88
C ASP A 235 27.60 7.46 5.20
N THR A 236 27.25 6.52 6.06
CA THR A 236 26.57 6.78 7.34
C THR A 236 27.41 7.65 8.28
N ALA A 237 28.74 7.55 8.22
CA ALA A 237 29.64 8.39 9.02
C ALA A 237 29.59 9.86 8.56
N LYS A 238 29.45 10.11 7.25
CA LYS A 238 29.24 11.47 6.72
C LYS A 238 27.84 12.01 7.01
N ILE A 239 26.81 11.16 6.96
CA ILE A 239 25.44 11.53 7.31
C ILE A 239 25.39 12.03 8.76
N ALA A 240 25.96 11.26 9.70
CA ALA A 240 25.99 11.63 11.11
C ALA A 240 26.72 12.96 11.37
N LYS A 241 27.76 13.27 10.58
CA LYS A 241 28.53 14.52 10.67
C LYS A 241 27.87 15.72 9.97
N GLY A 242 26.68 15.55 9.38
CA GLY A 242 25.92 16.63 8.77
C GLY A 242 26.52 17.24 7.49
N LYS A 243 27.55 16.62 6.88
CA LYS A 243 28.15 17.12 5.64
C LYS A 243 27.14 16.98 4.49
N ARG A 244 26.71 18.13 3.92
CA ARG A 244 25.82 18.16 2.75
C ARG A 244 26.47 17.42 1.58
N LYS A 245 25.83 16.36 1.11
CA LYS A 245 25.99 15.89 -0.28
C LYS A 245 24.78 16.35 -1.07
N SER A 246 25.02 16.95 -2.24
CA SER A 246 24.03 16.93 -3.32
C SER A 246 23.77 15.47 -3.65
N MET A 247 22.60 14.97 -3.29
CA MET A 247 22.20 13.60 -3.60
C MET A 247 21.63 13.64 -5.01
N ALA A 248 22.48 13.39 -6.03
CA ALA A 248 22.00 13.03 -7.36
C ALA A 248 21.39 11.63 -7.27
N MET A 249 20.18 11.54 -6.70
CA MET A 249 19.37 10.34 -6.78
C MET A 249 18.87 10.28 -8.21
N SER A 250 19.65 9.66 -9.09
CA SER A 250 19.12 9.17 -10.36
C SER A 250 17.84 8.41 -9.99
N ALA A 251 16.73 8.84 -10.56
CA ALA A 251 15.52 8.04 -10.56
C ALA A 251 15.93 6.72 -11.20
N ALA A 252 16.04 5.66 -10.39
CA ALA A 252 16.09 4.32 -10.93
C ALA A 252 14.75 4.15 -11.65
N SER A 253 14.86 4.22 -12.98
CA SER A 253 13.85 3.90 -13.98
C SER A 253 13.26 2.52 -13.77
#